data_AF-A0A941FGP6-F1
#
_entry.id   AF-A0A941FGP6-F1
#
_cell.length_a   1.000
_cell.length_b   1.000
_cell.length_c   1.000
_cell.angle_alpha   90.00
_cell.angle_beta   90.00
_cell.angle_gamma   90.00
#
_symmetry.space_group_name_H-M   'P 1'
#
loop_
_entity.id
_entity.type
_entity.pdbx_description
1 polymer ?
#
loop_
_entity_poly.entity_id
_entity_poly.type
_entity_poly.pdbx_seq_one_letter_code
_entity_poly.pdbx_strand_id
1 'polypeptide(L)'
;MALAVSERKPWPTSRAGPWQWRKFAPSMATSHPNRLVAGGLLAQERRGRHRHVRLAEPGIAERIEAPAARAPSRLVPVRSLTAARRHRAVGFARVCYDHLGGSLAVAMTDAMTARGLLSRESGPALTASGAAWLSGLGITYGAAGAAGRPHVRTCLD
;
A
#
# COMPACT_ATOMS: atom_id res chain seq x y z
N MET A 1 -3.48 -11.28 -17.88
CA MET A 1 -2.12 -11.32 -18.47
C MET A 1 -1.25 -10.28 -17.76
N ALA A 2 -0.41 -10.73 -16.83
CA ALA A 2 0.47 -9.87 -16.05
C ALA A 2 1.70 -9.50 -16.91
N LEU A 3 1.83 -8.23 -17.27
CA LEU A 3 3.07 -7.72 -17.82
C LEU A 3 4.02 -7.42 -16.66
N ALA A 4 4.77 -8.44 -16.27
CA ALA A 4 5.96 -8.31 -15.44
C ALA A 4 7.19 -8.45 -16.35
N VAL A 5 7.71 -7.33 -16.86
CA VAL A 5 9.11 -7.29 -17.31
C VAL A 5 9.97 -7.27 -16.05
N SER A 6 10.28 -8.47 -15.57
CA SER A 6 11.21 -8.72 -14.47
C SER A 6 12.57 -9.09 -15.08
N GLU A 7 13.31 -8.09 -15.56
CA GLU A 7 14.76 -8.23 -15.60
C GLU A 7 15.29 -7.97 -14.18
N ARG A 8 15.47 -9.05 -13.41
CA ARG A 8 16.17 -9.01 -12.13
C ARG A 8 17.66 -8.79 -12.40
N LYS A 9 18.10 -7.54 -12.51
CA LYS A 9 19.50 -7.23 -12.21
C LYS A 9 19.69 -7.08 -10.69
N PRO A 10 20.65 -7.79 -10.08
CA PRO A 10 21.03 -7.53 -8.70
C PRO A 10 21.55 -6.09 -8.59
N TRP A 11 21.05 -5.35 -7.60
CA TRP A 11 21.46 -3.97 -7.37
C TRP A 11 22.86 -3.96 -6.74
N PRO A 12 23.88 -3.35 -7.38
CA PRO A 12 25.17 -3.16 -6.75
C PRO A 12 25.03 -2.14 -5.61
N THR A 13 25.56 -2.49 -4.44
CA THR A 13 25.54 -1.69 -3.20
C THR A 13 26.30 -0.36 -3.29
N SER A 14 26.95 -0.05 -4.40
CA SER A 14 27.88 1.09 -4.53
C SER A 14 27.40 2.26 -5.41
N ARG A 15 26.17 2.26 -5.94
CA ARG A 15 25.61 3.46 -6.62
C ARG A 15 24.61 4.21 -5.73
N ALA A 16 25.13 5.14 -4.95
CA ALA A 16 24.34 6.18 -4.29
C ALA A 16 23.77 7.15 -5.34
N GLY A 17 22.57 6.86 -5.85
CA GLY A 17 21.75 7.85 -6.55
C GLY A 17 21.12 8.84 -5.55
N PRO A 18 20.50 9.94 -6.02
CA PRO A 18 19.92 11.00 -5.17
C PRO A 18 18.70 10.57 -4.32
N TRP A 19 18.42 9.28 -4.27
CA TRP A 19 17.36 8.68 -3.48
C TRP A 19 17.86 8.41 -2.06
N GLN A 20 17.86 9.46 -1.22
CA GLN A 20 18.03 9.30 0.22
C GLN A 20 16.75 8.69 0.81
N TRP A 21 16.51 7.40 0.59
CA TRP A 21 15.58 6.69 1.48
C TRP A 21 16.25 6.64 2.85
N ARG A 22 15.54 7.19 3.84
CA ARG A 22 15.99 7.42 5.21
C ARG A 22 16.63 6.16 5.81
N LYS A 23 17.73 6.33 6.54
CA LYS A 23 18.42 5.27 7.31
C LYS A 23 17.48 4.65 8.35
N PHE A 24 16.77 3.59 7.98
CA PHE A 24 16.12 2.72 8.96
C PHE A 24 17.10 1.62 9.33
N ALA A 25 17.64 1.68 10.54
CA ALA A 25 18.37 0.55 11.10
C ALA A 25 17.39 -0.61 11.34
N PRO A 26 17.79 -1.88 11.12
CA PRO A 26 16.91 -3.03 11.35
C PRO A 26 16.29 -3.06 12.76
N SER A 27 17.01 -2.57 13.78
CA SER A 27 16.53 -2.45 15.16
C SER A 27 15.32 -1.52 15.32
N MET A 28 15.17 -0.51 14.44
CA MET A 28 14.04 0.43 14.45
C MET A 28 12.73 -0.20 13.99
N ALA A 29 12.79 -1.30 13.24
CA ALA A 29 11.60 -2.04 12.80
C ALA A 29 10.87 -2.72 13.97
N THR A 30 11.54 -2.90 15.11
CA THR A 30 10.95 -3.53 16.30
C THR A 30 10.82 -2.53 17.45
N SER A 31 11.80 -1.64 17.66
CA SER A 31 11.78 -0.72 18.81
C SER A 31 10.69 0.36 18.72
N HIS A 32 10.42 0.94 17.55
CA HIS A 32 9.36 1.94 17.41
C HIS A 32 7.96 1.37 17.59
N PRO A 33 7.57 0.27 16.90
CA PRO A 33 6.25 -0.30 17.11
C PRO A 33 6.01 -0.71 18.56
N ASN A 34 7.00 -1.27 19.26
CA ASN A 34 6.84 -1.64 20.67
C ASN A 34 6.53 -0.44 21.56
N ARG A 35 7.18 0.70 21.35
CA ARG A 35 6.89 1.93 22.09
C ARG A 35 5.49 2.47 21.80
N LEU A 36 5.06 2.42 20.54
CA LEU A 36 3.73 2.88 20.13
C LEU A 36 2.61 1.96 20.65
N VAL A 37 2.88 0.65 20.76
CA VAL A 37 1.98 -0.30 21.42
C VAL A 37 1.92 -0.03 22.92
N ALA A 38 3.07 0.13 23.59
CA ALA A 38 3.11 0.45 25.02
C ALA A 38 2.41 1.79 25.34
N GLY A 39 2.48 2.76 24.43
CA GLY A 39 1.79 4.04 24.54
C GLY A 39 0.32 4.04 24.10
N GLY A 40 -0.27 2.88 23.77
CA GLY A 40 -1.68 2.76 23.39
C GLY A 40 -2.05 3.31 22.01
N LEU A 41 -1.08 3.72 21.20
CA LEU A 41 -1.35 4.23 19.84
C LEU A 41 -1.59 3.11 18.83
N LEU A 42 -0.92 1.97 19.02
CA LEU A 42 -1.05 0.79 18.19
C LEU A 42 -1.53 -0.40 19.01
N ALA A 43 -2.32 -1.28 18.39
CA ALA A 43 -2.60 -2.61 18.87
C ALA A 43 -1.82 -3.64 18.04
N GLN A 44 -1.40 -4.73 18.68
CA GLN A 44 -0.66 -5.79 18.02
C GLN A 44 -1.60 -6.92 17.59
N GLU A 45 -1.44 -7.41 16.36
CA GLU A 45 -2.17 -8.57 15.82
C GLU A 45 -1.18 -9.61 15.31
N ARG A 46 -1.44 -10.89 15.60
CA ARG A 46 -0.59 -11.99 15.15
C ARG A 46 -1.23 -12.66 13.94
N ARG A 47 -0.56 -12.59 12.78
CA ARG A 47 -0.99 -13.31 11.56
C ARG A 47 0.11 -14.27 11.15
N GLY A 48 -0.10 -15.55 11.46
CA GLY A 48 0.87 -16.61 11.23
C GLY A 48 2.20 -16.36 11.96
N ARG A 49 3.31 -16.35 11.21
CA ARG A 49 4.67 -16.12 11.73
C ARG A 49 4.99 -14.64 11.94
N HIS A 50 4.12 -13.74 11.50
CA HIS A 50 4.37 -12.31 11.51
C HIS A 50 3.54 -11.59 12.56
N ARG A 51 4.15 -10.53 13.11
CA ARG A 51 3.54 -9.62 14.06
C ARG A 51 3.20 -8.34 13.32
N HIS A 52 1.92 -8.04 13.25
CA HIS A 52 1.38 -6.84 12.64
C HIS A 52 0.95 -5.88 13.74
N VAL A 53 0.89 -4.60 13.39
CA VAL A 53 0.36 -3.56 14.25
C VAL A 53 -0.70 -2.81 13.48
N ARG A 54 -1.78 -2.43 14.16
CA ARG A 54 -2.85 -1.59 13.64
C ARG A 54 -3.07 -0.43 14.57
N LEU A 55 -3.78 0.62 14.14
CA LEU A 55 -4.26 1.64 15.07
C LEU A 55 -5.10 0.98 16.16
N ALA A 56 -4.89 1.38 17.41
CA ALA A 56 -5.59 0.75 18.54
C ALA A 56 -7.11 0.96 18.44
N GLU A 57 -7.53 2.16 18.02
CA GLU A 57 -8.92 2.57 17.86
C GLU A 57 -9.07 3.60 16.70
N PRO A 58 -10.26 3.72 16.07
CA PRO A 58 -10.49 4.61 14.93
C PRO A 58 -10.10 6.06 15.18
N GLY A 59 -10.42 6.59 16.37
CA GLY A 59 -10.17 8.00 16.72
C GLY A 59 -8.68 8.37 16.81
N ILE A 60 -7.76 7.41 16.84
CA ILE A 60 -6.32 7.70 16.81
C ILE A 60 -5.89 8.29 15.47
N ALA A 61 -6.48 7.86 14.35
CA ALA A 61 -6.17 8.41 13.03
C ALA A 61 -6.43 9.92 13.01
N GLU A 62 -7.63 10.32 13.42
CA GLU A 62 -8.07 11.72 13.49
C GLU A 62 -7.17 12.54 14.42
N ARG A 63 -6.79 11.99 15.59
CA ARG A 63 -5.89 12.63 16.54
C ARG A 63 -4.48 12.84 16.00
N ILE A 64 -3.99 11.94 15.15
CA ILE A 64 -2.68 12.06 14.49
C ILE A 64 -2.76 13.06 13.31
N GLU A 65 -3.88 13.05 12.58
CA GLU A 65 -4.10 13.93 11.43
C GLU A 65 -4.28 15.39 11.82
N ALA A 66 -5.03 15.67 12.90
CA ALA A 66 -5.31 17.03 13.33
C ALA A 66 -4.06 17.91 13.52
N PRO A 67 -3.02 17.49 14.26
CA PRO A 67 -1.76 18.24 14.35
C PRO A 67 -0.96 18.19 13.04
N ALA A 68 -1.00 17.09 12.27
CA ALA A 68 -0.30 17.01 10.99
C ALA A 68 -0.84 18.03 9.96
N ALA A 69 -2.16 18.28 9.97
CA ALA A 69 -2.81 19.28 9.12
C ALA A 69 -2.41 20.72 9.47
N ARG A 70 -2.04 20.97 10.74
CA ARG A 70 -1.59 22.28 11.25
C ARG A 70 -0.06 22.43 11.26
N ALA A 71 0.68 21.33 11.17
CA ALA A 71 2.13 21.38 11.17
C ALA A 71 2.60 22.16 9.93
N PRO A 72 3.53 23.11 10.07
CA PRO A 72 4.17 23.70 8.91
C PRO A 72 4.79 22.56 8.13
N SER A 73 4.34 22.38 6.89
CA SER A 73 4.78 21.28 6.07
C SER A 73 6.28 21.49 5.79
N ARG A 74 7.14 20.91 6.63
CA ARG A 74 8.52 20.59 6.24
C ARG A 74 8.43 19.45 5.23
N LEU A 75 7.81 19.75 4.09
CA LEU A 75 7.99 18.99 2.88
C LEU A 75 9.50 18.94 2.69
N VAL A 76 10.04 17.74 2.51
CA VAL A 76 11.37 17.58 1.94
C VAL A 76 11.42 18.55 0.75
N PRO A 77 12.30 19.57 0.75
CA PRO A 77 12.24 20.61 -0.25
C PRO A 77 12.26 19.96 -1.62
N VAL A 78 11.23 20.20 -2.42
CA VAL A 78 11.18 19.67 -3.77
C VAL A 78 12.13 20.54 -4.60
N ARG A 79 13.38 20.10 -4.71
CA ARG A 79 14.48 20.89 -5.29
C ARG A 79 14.45 20.98 -6.81
N SER A 80 13.48 20.35 -7.48
CA SER A 80 13.33 20.41 -8.93
C SER A 80 11.92 20.06 -9.39
N LEU A 81 11.54 20.55 -10.57
CA LEU A 81 10.30 20.17 -11.25
C LEU A 81 10.20 18.65 -11.46
N THR A 82 11.32 18.00 -11.74
CA THR A 82 11.41 16.54 -11.87
C THR A 82 11.07 15.82 -10.57
N ALA A 83 11.59 16.31 -9.44
CA ALA A 83 11.24 15.78 -8.12
C ALA A 83 9.75 15.99 -7.80
N ALA A 84 9.19 17.15 -8.18
CA ALA A 84 7.76 17.45 -8.00
C ALA A 84 6.87 16.47 -8.79
N ARG A 85 7.19 16.26 -10.07
CA ARG A 85 6.46 15.34 -10.95
C ARG A 85 6.53 13.90 -10.44
N ARG A 86 7.71 13.45 -10.01
CA ARG A 86 7.88 12.12 -9.40
C ARG A 86 7.05 11.95 -8.14
N HIS A 87 7.06 12.94 -7.24
CA HIS A 87 6.27 12.90 -6.01
C HIS A 87 4.77 12.80 -6.31
N ARG A 88 4.27 13.59 -7.27
CA ARG A 88 2.87 13.52 -7.74
C ARG A 88 2.54 12.17 -8.38
N ALA A 89 3.42 11.65 -9.22
CA ALA A 89 3.22 10.37 -9.89
C ALA A 89 3.08 9.21 -8.89
N VAL A 90 3.96 9.14 -7.88
CA VAL A 90 3.91 8.10 -6.83
C VAL A 90 2.64 8.21 -5.97
N GLY A 91 2.17 9.43 -5.69
CA GLY A 91 0.91 9.66 -5.00
C GLY A 91 -0.31 9.24 -5.82
N PHE A 92 -0.27 9.48 -7.14
CA PHE A 92 -1.33 9.12 -8.07
C PHE A 92 -1.45 7.61 -8.26
N ALA A 93 -0.37 6.95 -8.67
CA ALA A 93 -0.33 5.52 -8.93
C ALA A 93 1.07 4.94 -8.69
N ARG A 94 1.13 3.80 -8.03
CA ARG A 94 2.36 3.02 -7.82
C ARG A 94 2.02 1.55 -7.67
N VAL A 95 3.00 0.68 -7.88
CA VAL A 95 2.90 -0.72 -7.47
C VAL A 95 3.60 -0.87 -6.12
N CYS A 96 2.82 -1.18 -5.08
CA CYS A 96 3.32 -1.51 -3.76
C CYS A 96 3.44 -3.02 -3.65
N TYR A 97 4.67 -3.54 -3.55
CA TYR A 97 4.96 -4.97 -3.66
C TYR A 97 4.40 -5.58 -4.95
N ASP A 98 3.19 -6.11 -4.89
CA ASP A 98 2.46 -6.79 -5.93
C ASP A 98 0.98 -6.37 -6.00
N HIS A 99 0.62 -5.19 -5.47
CA HIS A 99 -0.70 -4.57 -5.62
C HIS A 99 -0.59 -3.11 -6.09
N LEU A 100 -1.64 -2.61 -6.72
CA LEU A 100 -1.75 -1.21 -7.12
C LEU A 100 -2.08 -0.34 -5.90
N GLY A 101 -1.35 0.76 -5.73
CA GLY A 101 -1.55 1.75 -4.67
C GLY A 101 -1.54 3.17 -5.22
N GLY A 102 -1.95 4.13 -4.38
CA GLY A 102 -2.13 5.53 -4.78
C GLY A 102 -3.60 5.92 -4.90
N SER A 103 -3.87 7.19 -5.15
CA SER A 103 -5.24 7.71 -5.23
C SER A 103 -6.05 7.05 -6.34
N LEU A 104 -5.41 6.66 -7.44
CA LEU A 104 -6.05 5.90 -8.51
C LEU A 104 -6.55 4.53 -8.02
N ALA A 105 -5.74 3.81 -7.24
CA ALA A 105 -6.10 2.50 -6.71
C ALA A 105 -7.32 2.57 -5.76
N VAL A 106 -7.37 3.63 -4.93
CA VAL A 106 -8.50 3.91 -4.04
C VAL A 106 -9.74 4.19 -4.86
N ALA A 107 -9.67 5.13 -5.81
CA ALA A 107 -10.81 5.48 -6.67
C ALA A 107 -11.34 4.27 -7.46
N MET A 108 -10.45 3.41 -7.97
CA MET A 108 -10.85 2.16 -8.64
C MET A 108 -11.58 1.22 -7.69
N THR A 109 -11.05 1.03 -6.47
CA THR A 109 -11.65 0.14 -5.47
C THR A 109 -13.03 0.65 -5.05
N ASP A 110 -13.17 1.95 -4.83
CA ASP A 110 -14.44 2.57 -4.47
C ASP A 110 -15.47 2.42 -5.58
N ALA A 111 -15.09 2.72 -6.83
CA ALA A 111 -15.96 2.59 -7.99
C ALA A 111 -16.38 1.13 -8.24
N MET A 112 -15.47 0.17 -8.09
CA MET A 112 -15.78 -1.25 -8.25
C MET A 112 -16.69 -1.75 -7.11
N THR A 113 -16.48 -1.29 -5.88
CA THR A 113 -17.34 -1.63 -4.73
C THR A 113 -18.74 -1.07 -4.91
N ALA A 114 -18.87 0.22 -5.28
CA ALA A 114 -20.15 0.86 -5.54
C ALA A 114 -20.95 0.19 -6.67
N ARG A 115 -20.26 -0.45 -7.62
CA ARG A 115 -20.86 -1.20 -8.74
C ARG A 115 -21.09 -2.68 -8.42
N GLY A 116 -20.84 -3.14 -7.19
CA GLY A 116 -20.98 -4.55 -6.80
C GLY A 116 -19.97 -5.50 -7.48
N LEU A 117 -18.88 -4.96 -8.04
CA LEU A 117 -17.81 -5.74 -8.67
C LEU A 117 -16.83 -6.27 -7.62
N LEU A 118 -16.78 -5.64 -6.45
CA LEU A 118 -16.03 -6.08 -5.27
C LEU A 118 -16.98 -6.26 -4.09
N SER A 119 -16.85 -7.37 -3.37
CA SER A 119 -17.47 -7.58 -2.07
C SER A 119 -16.47 -7.26 -0.95
N ARG A 120 -16.97 -6.76 0.18
CA ARG A 120 -16.20 -6.52 1.41
C ARG A 120 -16.69 -7.34 2.61
N GLU A 121 -17.72 -8.16 2.43
CA GLU A 121 -18.43 -8.86 3.53
C GLU A 121 -17.54 -9.84 4.29
N SER A 122 -16.72 -10.60 3.56
CA SER A 122 -15.77 -11.58 4.12
C SER A 122 -14.32 -11.14 3.92
N GLY A 123 -14.10 -9.83 3.78
CA GLY A 123 -12.88 -9.26 3.23
C GLY A 123 -12.99 -8.94 1.74
N PRO A 124 -11.98 -8.28 1.17
CA PRO A 124 -12.01 -7.83 -0.22
C PRO A 124 -11.98 -9.03 -1.17
N ALA A 125 -13.06 -9.21 -1.93
CA ALA A 125 -13.21 -10.30 -2.88
C ALA A 125 -13.79 -9.79 -4.20
N LEU A 126 -13.36 -10.39 -5.31
CA LEU A 126 -13.93 -10.12 -6.63
C LEU A 126 -15.26 -10.88 -6.76
N THR A 127 -16.33 -10.19 -7.15
CA THR A 127 -17.62 -10.86 -7.41
C THR A 127 -17.61 -11.52 -8.79
N ALA A 128 -18.56 -12.42 -9.06
CA ALA A 128 -18.70 -13.02 -10.40
C ALA A 128 -18.90 -11.93 -11.48
N SER A 129 -19.70 -10.89 -11.17
CA SER A 129 -19.90 -9.73 -12.05
C SER A 129 -18.61 -8.92 -12.24
N GLY A 130 -17.82 -8.74 -11.18
CA GLY A 130 -16.50 -8.11 -11.26
C GLY A 130 -15.53 -8.88 -12.15
N ALA A 131 -15.55 -10.20 -12.04
CA ALA A 131 -14.78 -11.10 -12.86
C ALA A 131 -15.18 -10.98 -14.34
N ALA A 132 -16.46 -11.05 -14.67
CA ALA A 132 -16.94 -10.85 -16.04
C ALA A 132 -16.59 -9.46 -16.60
N TRP A 133 -16.70 -8.41 -15.78
CA TRP A 133 -16.34 -7.05 -16.18
C TRP A 133 -14.85 -6.91 -16.50
N LEU A 134 -13.96 -7.49 -15.68
CA LEU A 134 -12.53 -7.51 -15.94
C LEU A 134 -12.20 -8.30 -17.21
N SER A 135 -12.85 -9.45 -17.44
CA SER A 135 -12.72 -10.20 -18.69
C SER A 135 -13.09 -9.36 -19.91
N GLY A 136 -14.17 -8.58 -19.83
CA GLY A 136 -14.60 -7.66 -20.90
C GLY A 136 -13.58 -6.57 -21.22
N LEU A 137 -12.71 -6.21 -20.27
CA LEU A 137 -11.58 -5.29 -20.47
C LEU A 137 -10.32 -5.99 -20.99
N GLY A 138 -10.39 -7.30 -21.29
CA GLY A 138 -9.22 -8.11 -21.67
C GLY A 138 -8.32 -8.49 -20.48
N ILE A 139 -8.77 -8.25 -19.25
CA ILE A 139 -8.01 -8.60 -18.04
C ILE A 139 -8.33 -10.06 -17.69
N THR A 140 -7.52 -10.98 -18.21
CA THR A 140 -7.58 -12.40 -17.84
C THR A 140 -7.05 -12.61 -16.42
N TYR A 141 -7.95 -13.02 -15.51
CA TYR A 141 -7.61 -13.62 -14.22
C TYR A 141 -7.59 -15.14 -14.42
N GLY A 142 -6.48 -15.78 -14.05
CA GLY A 142 -6.52 -17.24 -13.91
C GLY A 142 -7.52 -17.59 -12.83
N ALA A 143 -8.30 -18.66 -13.00
CA ALA A 143 -9.04 -19.25 -11.89
C ALA A 143 -8.11 -19.32 -10.68
N ALA A 144 -8.58 -18.92 -9.51
CA ALA A 144 -7.82 -18.73 -8.28
C ALA A 144 -7.19 -20.03 -7.70
N GLY A 145 -6.54 -20.85 -8.53
CA GLY A 145 -6.09 -22.21 -8.22
C GLY A 145 -4.68 -22.57 -8.71
N ALA A 146 -4.05 -21.80 -9.61
CA ALA A 146 -2.70 -22.19 -10.08
C ALA A 146 -1.54 -21.76 -9.14
N ALA A 147 -1.79 -20.82 -8.20
CA ALA A 147 -0.74 -20.36 -7.28
C ALA A 147 -1.23 -19.86 -5.89
N GLY A 148 -2.52 -19.99 -5.56
CA GLY A 148 -3.05 -19.63 -4.23
C GLY A 148 -2.96 -18.14 -3.83
N ARG A 149 -2.76 -17.22 -4.79
CA ARG A 149 -2.62 -15.79 -4.50
C ARG A 149 -3.97 -15.07 -4.64
N PRO A 150 -4.46 -14.35 -3.61
CA PRO A 150 -5.72 -13.62 -3.69
C PRO A 150 -5.65 -12.48 -4.72
N HIS A 151 -6.70 -12.36 -5.55
CA HIS A 151 -6.80 -11.34 -6.61
C HIS A 151 -7.01 -9.93 -6.07
N VAL A 152 -7.66 -9.83 -4.92
CA VAL A 152 -7.88 -8.57 -4.22
C VAL A 152 -7.22 -8.69 -2.86
N ARG A 153 -6.37 -7.71 -2.55
CA ARG A 153 -5.79 -7.56 -1.22
C ARG A 153 -6.04 -6.14 -0.81
N THR A 154 -6.46 -5.96 0.43
CA THR A 154 -6.19 -4.68 1.09
C THR A 154 -4.69 -4.56 1.23
N CYS A 155 -4.17 -3.34 1.13
CA CYS A 155 -2.85 -3.07 1.66
C CYS A 155 -2.80 -3.69 3.06
N LEU A 156 -1.75 -4.47 3.35
CA LEU A 156 -1.31 -4.57 4.73
C LEU A 156 -1.03 -3.12 5.13
N ASP A 157 -1.86 -2.57 6.01
CA ASP A 157 -1.74 -1.19 6.50
C ASP A 157 -0.28 -0.79 6.74
#